data_AF-A0A956J6A2-F1
#
_entry.id   AF-A0A956J6A2-F1
#
_cell.length_a   1.000
_cell.length_b   1.000
_cell.length_c   1.000
_cell.angle_alpha   90.00
_cell.angle_beta   90.00
_cell.angle_gamma   90.00
#
_symmetry.space_group_name_H-M   'P 1'
#
loop_
_entity.id
_entity.type
_entity.pdbx_description
1 polymer ?
#
loop_
_entity_poly.entity_id
_entity_poly.type
_entity_poly.pdbx_seq_one_letter_code
_entity_poly.pdbx_strand_id
1 'polypeptide(L)'
;EKTYEPLNDKTTPKWLTKELASVSSMKHKRLPAWATAANLPPLRLGDHRLSDEQLDLVLQALAATNVGEMSALFSALREHGDKQNRDDFAWKLFQLWSEDGSPSKEKWAMGAVGHLGGDACVMKLTPMIRAWPGESQHARAVFGLQCLRAVGTDIALMQLSGIAQKLKFKGLKAQAEQCVEDIAKDKGMTRAELEDRIIPDCGLSENGSREFSFGSRAFSFVLGGDLKPAIKDSAGKVRPNLPNPGAKDDAELAAAALNEWKLMKKQIKEVATIQAARLEQAMVTGRRWPLSDFENLIVRHPLMTHLAQKLIWGSFDANGSRKATFRVTEERDYADASDEALEIAAGHQIGLVHPLELTDAERASWGEVLSDYEVVAPFAQLGRETYQLEKAEEKADELVRFNKLKLAAPTLVHTLEKLGWIRGQAMDAGCFDEHSKQFPSANVTAVVHYDGTVGMGWIDPDELLTLTSLYFCAGMREPSGYGWNSEKKLKLSKVHPIVISEVIADLMVIKSKAK
;
A
#
# COMPACT_ATOMS: atom_id res chain seq x y z
N GLU A 1 -36.66 -11.38 1.55
CA GLU A 1 -35.41 -11.65 0.82
C GLU A 1 -35.75 -12.31 -0.51
N LYS A 2 -35.01 -12.01 -1.57
CA LYS A 2 -35.13 -12.73 -2.85
C LYS A 2 -34.59 -14.14 -2.63
N THR A 3 -35.43 -15.15 -2.87
CA THR A 3 -35.04 -16.56 -2.78
C THR A 3 -34.39 -16.97 -4.09
N TYR A 4 -33.16 -17.49 -4.04
CA TYR A 4 -32.45 -18.02 -5.22
C TYR A 4 -32.73 -19.51 -5.36
N GLU A 5 -33.10 -19.94 -6.56
CA GLU A 5 -33.37 -21.35 -6.82
C GLU A 5 -32.07 -22.17 -6.74
N PRO A 6 -32.06 -23.30 -6.02
CA PRO A 6 -30.92 -24.21 -6.02
C PRO A 6 -30.66 -24.78 -7.41
N LEU A 7 -29.40 -24.85 -7.80
CA LEU A 7 -28.97 -25.57 -8.99
C LEU A 7 -29.37 -27.05 -8.88
N ASN A 8 -29.80 -27.61 -10.01
CA ASN A 8 -30.17 -29.01 -10.18
C ASN A 8 -29.49 -29.57 -11.44
N ASP A 9 -29.74 -30.84 -11.77
CA ASP A 9 -29.09 -31.52 -12.90
C ASP A 9 -29.26 -30.80 -14.26
N LYS A 10 -30.33 -30.01 -14.43
CA LYS A 10 -30.60 -29.25 -15.66
C LYS A 10 -29.97 -27.86 -15.67
N THR A 11 -29.86 -27.23 -14.50
CA THR A 11 -29.38 -25.84 -14.38
C THR A 11 -27.92 -25.74 -13.99
N THR A 12 -27.32 -26.82 -13.47
CA THR A 12 -25.89 -26.87 -13.11
C THR A 12 -25.02 -26.73 -14.35
N PRO A 13 -24.15 -25.70 -14.43
CA PRO A 13 -23.24 -25.55 -15.56
C PRO A 13 -22.27 -26.73 -15.66
N LYS A 14 -21.94 -27.16 -16.88
CA LYS A 14 -21.03 -28.29 -17.13
C LYS A 14 -19.66 -28.13 -16.46
N TRP A 15 -19.15 -26.89 -16.39
CA TRP A 15 -17.89 -26.61 -15.71
C TRP A 15 -18.00 -26.95 -14.22
N LEU A 16 -19.10 -26.58 -13.56
CA LEU A 16 -19.30 -26.81 -12.14
C LEU A 16 -19.44 -28.31 -11.85
N THR A 17 -20.20 -29.03 -12.67
CA THR A 17 -20.30 -30.50 -12.56
C THR A 17 -18.93 -31.17 -12.63
N LYS A 18 -18.09 -30.76 -13.59
CA LYS A 18 -16.74 -31.30 -13.78
C LYS A 18 -15.86 -31.02 -12.56
N GLU A 19 -15.82 -29.77 -12.10
CA GLU A 19 -14.96 -29.38 -10.98
C GLU A 19 -15.43 -30.03 -9.66
N LEU A 20 -16.74 -30.13 -9.40
CA LEU A 20 -17.27 -30.81 -8.22
C LEU A 20 -17.04 -32.32 -8.22
N ALA A 21 -17.10 -33.00 -9.38
CA ALA A 21 -16.82 -34.43 -9.48
C ALA A 21 -15.40 -34.78 -9.03
N SER A 22 -14.44 -33.87 -9.27
CA SER A 22 -13.06 -34.04 -8.79
C SER A 22 -13.00 -34.05 -7.26
N VAL A 23 -13.78 -33.20 -6.60
CA VAL A 23 -13.85 -33.12 -5.14
C VAL A 23 -14.58 -34.32 -4.55
N SER A 24 -15.68 -34.76 -5.17
CA SER A 24 -16.44 -35.93 -4.69
C SER A 24 -15.62 -37.23 -4.66
N SER A 25 -14.56 -37.30 -5.47
CA SER A 25 -13.63 -38.43 -5.48
C SER A 25 -12.58 -38.39 -4.37
N MET A 26 -12.47 -37.27 -3.64
CA MET A 26 -11.50 -37.07 -2.57
C MET A 26 -11.99 -37.62 -1.23
N LYS A 27 -11.06 -37.84 -0.30
CA LYS A 27 -11.41 -38.22 1.07
C LYS A 27 -12.00 -37.02 1.83
N HIS A 28 -13.27 -37.09 2.19
CA HIS A 28 -13.96 -36.03 2.91
C HIS A 28 -13.50 -35.91 4.36
N LYS A 29 -13.45 -34.68 4.87
CA LYS A 29 -13.19 -34.37 6.27
C LYS A 29 -14.52 -34.23 7.02
N ARG A 30 -14.48 -34.47 8.32
CA ARG A 30 -15.61 -34.12 9.19
C ARG A 30 -15.61 -32.62 9.38
N LEU A 31 -16.57 -31.93 8.78
CA LEU A 31 -16.73 -30.48 8.92
C LEU A 31 -17.30 -30.10 10.30
N PRO A 32 -16.95 -28.91 10.83
CA PRO A 32 -17.58 -28.36 12.03
C PRO A 32 -19.09 -28.13 11.85
N ALA A 33 -19.86 -28.21 12.94
CA ALA A 33 -21.32 -28.06 12.88
C ALA A 33 -21.80 -26.68 12.38
N TRP A 34 -20.96 -25.64 12.53
CA TRP A 34 -21.24 -24.31 12.01
C TRP A 34 -21.02 -24.18 10.50
N ALA A 35 -20.21 -25.06 9.88
CA ALA A 35 -19.89 -25.03 8.46
C ALA A 35 -20.96 -25.76 7.65
N THR A 36 -22.15 -25.17 7.55
CA THR A 36 -23.30 -25.75 6.83
C THR A 36 -24.03 -24.70 6.00
N ALA A 37 -24.78 -25.15 5.00
CA ALA A 37 -25.59 -24.28 4.13
C ALA A 37 -26.57 -23.38 4.90
N ALA A 38 -27.09 -23.87 6.03
CA ALA A 38 -28.05 -23.12 6.86
C ALA A 38 -27.43 -21.91 7.59
N ASN A 39 -26.11 -21.93 7.83
CA ASN A 39 -25.41 -20.88 8.59
C ASN A 39 -24.65 -19.89 7.69
N LEU A 40 -24.62 -20.15 6.38
CA LEU A 40 -23.82 -19.41 5.41
C LEU A 40 -24.71 -18.69 4.40
N PRO A 41 -24.30 -17.52 3.89
CA PRO A 41 -24.93 -16.92 2.72
C PRO A 41 -24.90 -17.93 1.56
N PRO A 42 -25.94 -17.97 0.72
CA PRO A 42 -25.90 -18.86 -0.45
C PRO A 42 -24.78 -18.43 -1.40
N LEU A 43 -24.02 -19.37 -1.98
CA LEU A 43 -23.12 -19.05 -3.10
C LEU A 43 -23.93 -18.96 -4.40
N ARG A 44 -23.97 -17.77 -5.00
CA ARG A 44 -24.80 -17.44 -6.17
C ARG A 44 -24.03 -17.57 -7.48
N LEU A 45 -24.72 -18.09 -8.50
CA LEU A 45 -24.34 -18.11 -9.91
C LEU A 45 -25.51 -17.54 -10.73
N GLY A 46 -25.48 -16.23 -11.01
CA GLY A 46 -26.62 -15.51 -11.60
C GLY A 46 -27.85 -15.56 -10.68
N ASP A 47 -29.01 -15.91 -11.24
CA ASP A 47 -30.26 -16.06 -10.51
C ASP A 47 -30.39 -17.36 -9.71
N HIS A 48 -29.37 -18.23 -9.74
CA HIS A 48 -29.35 -19.50 -9.01
C HIS A 48 -28.36 -19.46 -7.86
N ARG A 49 -28.49 -20.42 -6.93
CA ARG A 49 -27.50 -20.72 -5.91
C ARG A 49 -27.02 -22.16 -5.99
N LEU A 50 -25.82 -22.45 -5.50
CA LEU A 50 -25.39 -23.82 -5.29
C LEU A 50 -26.41 -24.56 -4.41
N SER A 51 -26.70 -25.82 -4.74
CA SER A 51 -27.48 -26.68 -3.86
C SER A 51 -26.72 -26.98 -2.57
N ASP A 52 -27.42 -27.42 -1.54
CA ASP A 52 -26.79 -27.73 -0.24
C ASP A 52 -25.73 -28.84 -0.38
N GLU A 53 -25.95 -29.82 -1.27
CA GLU A 53 -24.99 -30.87 -1.60
C GLU A 53 -23.75 -30.34 -2.33
N GLN A 54 -23.95 -29.43 -3.30
CA GLN A 54 -22.86 -28.79 -4.01
C GLN A 54 -22.05 -27.88 -3.08
N LEU A 55 -22.72 -27.20 -2.15
CA LEU A 55 -22.07 -26.36 -1.16
C LEU A 55 -21.25 -27.17 -0.15
N ASP A 56 -21.74 -28.34 0.28
CA ASP A 56 -20.96 -29.26 1.11
C ASP A 56 -19.66 -29.65 0.42
N LEU A 57 -19.69 -29.98 -0.88
CA LEU A 57 -18.48 -30.25 -1.66
C LEU A 57 -17.53 -29.05 -1.71
N VAL A 58 -18.04 -27.82 -1.87
CA VAL A 58 -17.19 -26.61 -1.79
C VAL A 58 -16.53 -26.46 -0.42
N LEU A 59 -17.26 -26.72 0.67
CA LEU A 59 -16.71 -26.69 2.03
C LEU A 59 -15.68 -27.79 2.26
N GLN A 60 -15.90 -28.99 1.74
CA GLN A 60 -14.94 -30.09 1.76
C GLN A 60 -13.66 -29.73 1.01
N ALA A 61 -13.78 -29.12 -0.18
CA ALA A 61 -12.65 -28.62 -0.93
C ALA A 61 -11.88 -27.56 -0.14
N LEU A 62 -12.58 -26.57 0.43
CA LEU A 62 -11.94 -25.52 1.25
C LEU A 62 -11.20 -26.13 2.45
N ALA A 63 -11.78 -27.12 3.11
CA ALA A 63 -11.15 -27.81 4.23
C ALA A 63 -9.94 -28.65 3.81
N ALA A 64 -9.87 -29.09 2.55
CA ALA A 64 -8.82 -29.97 2.03
C ALA A 64 -7.64 -29.21 1.37
N THR A 65 -7.88 -28.02 0.82
CA THR A 65 -6.88 -27.24 0.06
C THR A 65 -6.15 -26.23 0.94
N ASN A 66 -4.83 -26.11 0.78
CA ASN A 66 -4.08 -25.07 1.47
C ASN A 66 -4.17 -23.72 0.74
N VAL A 67 -4.16 -22.63 1.50
CA VAL A 67 -4.11 -21.27 0.93
C VAL A 67 -2.86 -21.10 0.08
N GLY A 68 -3.03 -20.62 -1.15
CA GLY A 68 -1.96 -20.46 -2.14
C GLY A 68 -1.86 -21.63 -3.14
N GLU A 69 -2.48 -22.78 -2.86
CA GLU A 69 -2.62 -23.84 -3.86
C GLU A 69 -3.65 -23.45 -4.92
N MET A 70 -3.32 -23.74 -6.19
CA MET A 70 -4.22 -23.52 -7.30
C MET A 70 -5.30 -24.60 -7.33
N SER A 71 -6.57 -24.19 -7.30
CA SER A 71 -7.73 -25.07 -7.40
C SER A 71 -8.61 -24.60 -8.55
N ALA A 72 -8.85 -25.48 -9.51
CA ALA A 72 -9.70 -25.18 -10.66
C ALA A 72 -11.13 -24.83 -10.25
N LEU A 73 -11.67 -25.47 -9.20
CA LEU A 73 -12.97 -25.14 -8.63
C LEU A 73 -13.02 -23.69 -8.10
N PHE A 74 -12.03 -23.28 -7.31
CA PHE A 74 -12.03 -21.93 -6.73
C PHE A 74 -11.80 -20.85 -7.80
N SER A 75 -10.92 -21.11 -8.77
CA SER A 75 -10.74 -20.23 -9.93
C SER A 75 -12.04 -20.07 -10.71
N ALA A 76 -12.75 -21.17 -11.02
CA ALA A 76 -14.02 -21.12 -11.73
C ALA A 76 -15.12 -20.40 -10.93
N LEU A 77 -15.18 -20.61 -9.61
CA LEU A 77 -16.10 -19.87 -8.74
C LEU A 77 -15.78 -18.36 -8.70
N ARG A 78 -14.51 -17.97 -8.73
CA ARG A 78 -14.09 -16.56 -8.84
C ARG A 78 -14.48 -15.93 -10.17
N GLU A 79 -14.40 -16.69 -11.25
CA GLU A 79 -14.72 -16.22 -12.59
C GLU A 79 -16.23 -16.08 -12.80
N HIS A 80 -17.02 -17.07 -12.38
CA HIS A 80 -18.46 -17.14 -12.70
C HIS A 80 -19.39 -16.68 -11.57
N GLY A 81 -18.90 -16.61 -10.34
CA GLY A 81 -19.72 -16.19 -9.20
C GLY A 81 -19.93 -14.68 -9.11
N ASP A 82 -20.93 -14.29 -8.32
CA ASP A 82 -21.12 -12.89 -7.96
C ASP A 82 -20.06 -12.44 -6.94
N LYS A 83 -19.34 -11.35 -7.23
CA LYS A 83 -18.19 -10.88 -6.42
C LYS A 83 -18.58 -10.57 -4.98
N GLN A 84 -19.65 -9.78 -4.78
CA GLN A 84 -20.08 -9.36 -3.45
C GLN A 84 -20.57 -10.55 -2.62
N ASN A 85 -21.36 -11.44 -3.23
CA ASN A 85 -21.85 -12.63 -2.57
C ASN A 85 -20.74 -13.60 -2.15
N ARG A 86 -19.70 -13.78 -2.98
CA ARG A 86 -18.52 -14.56 -2.58
C ARG A 86 -17.79 -13.96 -1.40
N ASP A 87 -17.65 -12.63 -1.38
CA ASP A 87 -17.03 -11.92 -0.25
C ASP A 87 -17.84 -12.11 1.03
N ASP A 88 -19.18 -12.02 0.95
CA ASP A 88 -20.06 -12.24 2.10
C ASP A 88 -20.02 -13.69 2.58
N PHE A 89 -19.97 -14.67 1.66
CA PHE A 89 -19.80 -16.09 1.99
C PHE A 89 -18.46 -16.35 2.70
N ALA A 90 -17.35 -15.96 2.09
CA ALA A 90 -16.01 -16.17 2.64
C ALA A 90 -15.83 -15.46 3.97
N TRP A 91 -16.36 -14.24 4.09
CA TRP A 91 -16.31 -13.48 5.33
C TRP A 91 -17.17 -14.11 6.43
N LYS A 92 -18.40 -14.58 6.12
CA LYS A 92 -19.24 -15.24 7.13
C LYS A 92 -18.60 -16.52 7.63
N LEU A 93 -17.95 -17.30 6.77
CA LEU A 93 -17.21 -18.48 7.18
C LEU A 93 -16.06 -18.15 8.14
N PHE A 94 -15.28 -17.11 7.84
CA PHE A 94 -14.27 -16.57 8.73
C PHE A 94 -14.87 -16.12 10.08
N GLN A 95 -16.02 -15.45 10.07
CA GLN A 95 -16.70 -15.01 11.29
C GLN A 95 -17.14 -16.19 12.16
N LEU A 96 -17.79 -17.21 11.58
CA LEU A 96 -18.21 -18.41 12.32
C LEU A 96 -17.02 -19.12 12.96
N TRP A 97 -15.91 -19.25 12.23
CA TRP A 97 -14.67 -19.80 12.78
C TRP A 97 -14.10 -18.93 13.92
N SER A 98 -14.14 -17.61 13.77
CA SER A 98 -13.65 -16.69 14.79
C SER A 98 -14.52 -16.73 16.05
N GLU A 99 -15.84 -16.82 15.89
CA GLU A 99 -16.85 -16.95 16.96
C GLU A 99 -16.70 -18.27 17.72
N ASP A 100 -16.30 -19.35 17.03
CA ASP A 100 -15.98 -20.67 17.61
C ASP A 100 -14.60 -20.71 18.32
N GLY A 101 -14.01 -19.55 18.62
CA GLY A 101 -12.72 -19.46 19.32
C GLY A 101 -11.49 -19.66 18.42
N SER A 102 -11.66 -19.63 17.09
CA SER A 102 -10.58 -19.74 16.10
C SER A 102 -9.73 -21.02 16.20
N PRO A 103 -10.34 -22.23 16.25
CA PRO A 103 -9.61 -23.48 16.41
C PRO A 103 -8.63 -23.71 15.24
N SER A 104 -7.38 -24.05 15.56
CA SER A 104 -6.30 -24.18 14.55
C SER A 104 -6.57 -25.24 13.49
N LYS A 105 -7.32 -26.31 13.81
CA LYS A 105 -7.68 -27.38 12.86
C LYS A 105 -8.63 -26.89 11.77
N GLU A 106 -9.42 -25.85 12.07
CA GLU A 106 -10.42 -25.28 11.17
C GLU A 106 -9.97 -23.94 10.55
N LYS A 107 -8.66 -23.65 10.59
CA LYS A 107 -8.08 -22.42 10.02
C LYS A 107 -8.39 -22.23 8.52
N TRP A 108 -8.77 -23.31 7.82
CA TRP A 108 -9.21 -23.27 6.43
C TRP A 108 -10.40 -22.34 6.20
N ALA A 109 -11.23 -22.08 7.22
CA ALA A 109 -12.32 -21.12 7.14
C ALA A 109 -11.84 -19.67 6.95
N MET A 110 -10.73 -19.31 7.60
CA MET A 110 -10.02 -18.07 7.27
C MET A 110 -9.39 -18.16 5.88
N GLY A 111 -8.91 -19.34 5.49
CA GLY A 111 -8.37 -19.61 4.15
C GLY A 111 -9.38 -19.41 3.01
N ALA A 112 -10.69 -19.52 3.28
CA ALA A 112 -11.72 -19.18 2.30
C ALA A 112 -11.65 -17.72 1.85
N VAL A 113 -11.17 -16.80 2.69
CA VAL A 113 -10.85 -15.43 2.25
C VAL A 113 -9.80 -15.45 1.15
N GLY A 114 -8.74 -16.25 1.33
CA GLY A 114 -7.67 -16.43 0.35
C GLY A 114 -8.08 -17.15 -0.93
N HIS A 115 -9.12 -18.00 -0.90
CA HIS A 115 -9.57 -18.79 -2.06
C HIS A 115 -10.77 -18.18 -2.80
N LEU A 116 -11.70 -17.54 -2.11
CA LEU A 116 -12.96 -17.05 -2.71
C LEU A 116 -13.19 -15.55 -2.50
N GLY A 117 -12.58 -14.98 -1.46
CA GLY A 117 -12.68 -13.55 -1.16
C GLY A 117 -11.94 -12.67 -2.16
N GLY A 118 -12.34 -11.41 -2.18
CA GLY A 118 -11.80 -10.30 -2.95
C GLY A 118 -11.63 -9.06 -2.06
N ASP A 119 -11.74 -7.89 -2.67
CA ASP A 119 -11.32 -6.64 -2.03
C ASP A 119 -12.11 -6.28 -0.77
N ALA A 120 -13.41 -6.65 -0.67
CA ALA A 120 -14.17 -6.34 0.54
C ALA A 120 -13.65 -7.17 1.73
N CYS A 121 -13.30 -8.44 1.51
CA CYS A 121 -12.65 -9.26 2.52
C CYS A 121 -11.27 -8.71 2.88
N VAL A 122 -10.44 -8.34 1.90
CA VAL A 122 -9.11 -7.75 2.13
C VAL A 122 -9.20 -6.52 3.02
N MET A 123 -10.13 -5.61 2.72
CA MET A 123 -10.31 -4.37 3.47
C MET A 123 -10.85 -4.60 4.89
N LYS A 124 -11.50 -5.72 5.16
CA LYS A 124 -11.93 -6.12 6.52
C LYS A 124 -10.84 -6.86 7.28
N LEU A 125 -10.09 -7.73 6.60
CA LEU A 125 -9.05 -8.59 7.18
C LEU A 125 -7.78 -7.80 7.52
N THR A 126 -7.38 -6.84 6.68
CA THR A 126 -6.10 -6.12 6.84
C THR A 126 -5.95 -5.41 8.19
N PRO A 127 -6.95 -4.65 8.70
CA PRO A 127 -6.87 -4.07 10.05
C PRO A 127 -6.67 -5.12 11.15
N MET A 128 -7.28 -6.30 11.02
CA MET A 128 -7.12 -7.40 11.97
C MET A 128 -5.71 -7.97 11.93
N ILE A 129 -5.16 -8.19 10.73
CA ILE A 129 -3.76 -8.61 10.53
C ILE A 129 -2.79 -7.65 11.23
N ARG A 130 -3.02 -6.34 11.12
CA ARG A 130 -2.18 -5.32 11.76
C ARG A 130 -2.29 -5.34 13.30
N ALA A 131 -3.42 -5.77 13.86
CA ALA A 131 -3.69 -5.78 15.29
C ALA A 131 -3.23 -7.08 15.99
N TRP A 132 -3.46 -8.23 15.36
CA TRP A 132 -3.25 -9.57 15.94
C TRP A 132 -1.89 -9.84 16.59
N PRO A 133 -0.75 -9.34 16.09
CA PRO A 133 0.52 -9.53 16.79
C PRO A 133 0.51 -8.94 18.21
N GLY A 134 -0.20 -7.83 18.44
CA GLY A 134 -0.37 -7.23 19.77
C GLY A 134 -1.36 -7.98 20.67
N GLU A 135 -2.13 -8.91 20.11
CA GLU A 135 -3.08 -9.77 20.82
C GLU A 135 -2.51 -11.19 21.00
N SER A 136 -1.20 -11.37 20.82
CA SER A 136 -0.51 -12.67 20.85
C SER A 136 -0.98 -13.66 19.77
N GLN A 137 -1.62 -13.17 18.69
CA GLN A 137 -2.14 -13.97 17.57
C GLN A 137 -1.21 -13.94 16.33
N HIS A 138 0.10 -14.02 16.54
CA HIS A 138 1.11 -13.90 15.47
C HIS A 138 0.90 -14.89 14.31
N ALA A 139 0.67 -16.17 14.62
CA ALA A 139 0.45 -17.20 13.60
C ALA A 139 -0.77 -16.90 12.71
N ARG A 140 -1.83 -16.32 13.31
CA ARG A 140 -3.04 -15.90 12.58
C ARG A 140 -2.74 -14.73 11.65
N ALA A 141 -1.93 -13.77 12.10
CA ALA A 141 -1.52 -12.65 11.29
C ALA A 141 -0.68 -13.07 10.08
N VAL A 142 0.27 -14.00 10.27
CA VAL A 142 1.05 -14.57 9.16
C VAL A 142 0.15 -15.31 8.18
N PHE A 143 -0.79 -16.13 8.66
CA PHE A 143 -1.77 -16.78 7.79
C PHE A 143 -2.67 -15.78 7.04
N GLY A 144 -2.95 -14.63 7.66
CA GLY A 144 -3.64 -13.51 7.01
C GLY A 144 -2.86 -12.92 5.84
N LEU A 145 -1.54 -12.77 5.96
CA LEU A 145 -0.70 -12.35 4.82
C LEU A 145 -0.77 -13.33 3.66
N GLN A 146 -0.77 -14.64 3.95
CA GLN A 146 -0.94 -15.68 2.94
C GLN A 146 -2.30 -15.58 2.25
N CYS A 147 -3.37 -15.27 3.01
CA CYS A 147 -4.68 -15.02 2.43
C CYS A 147 -4.66 -13.79 1.50
N LEU A 148 -4.03 -12.67 1.90
CA LEU A 148 -3.90 -11.49 1.03
C LEU A 148 -3.14 -11.82 -0.26
N ARG A 149 -2.01 -12.55 -0.16
CA ARG A 149 -1.24 -13.01 -1.32
C ARG A 149 -2.09 -13.90 -2.25
N ALA A 150 -2.91 -14.80 -1.70
CA ALA A 150 -3.76 -15.70 -2.47
C ALA A 150 -5.00 -15.01 -3.10
N VAL A 151 -5.52 -13.94 -2.49
CA VAL A 151 -6.52 -13.07 -3.14
C VAL A 151 -5.90 -12.43 -4.39
N GLY A 152 -4.70 -11.87 -4.26
CA GLY A 152 -3.87 -11.47 -5.41
C GLY A 152 -4.39 -10.29 -6.23
N THR A 153 -5.43 -9.58 -5.76
CA THR A 153 -5.89 -8.32 -6.38
C THR A 153 -4.91 -7.19 -6.06
N ASP A 154 -4.93 -6.12 -6.88
CA ASP A 154 -4.08 -4.94 -6.64
C ASP A 154 -4.31 -4.32 -5.26
N ILE A 155 -5.55 -4.32 -4.76
CA ILE A 155 -5.86 -3.92 -3.39
C ILE A 155 -5.15 -4.83 -2.38
N ALA A 156 -5.20 -6.16 -2.56
CA ALA A 156 -4.54 -7.11 -1.67
C ALA A 156 -3.02 -6.94 -1.67
N LEU A 157 -2.41 -6.80 -2.84
CA LEU A 157 -0.98 -6.61 -3.00
C LEU A 157 -0.52 -5.25 -2.45
N MET A 158 -1.29 -4.19 -2.68
CA MET A 158 -1.01 -2.86 -2.12
C MET A 158 -1.12 -2.88 -0.58
N GLN A 159 -2.13 -3.56 -0.01
CA GLN A 159 -2.24 -3.73 1.44
C GLN A 159 -1.06 -4.52 2.02
N LEU A 160 -0.65 -5.60 1.34
CA LEU A 160 0.52 -6.40 1.70
C LEU A 160 1.81 -5.56 1.69
N SER A 161 2.05 -4.77 0.64
CA SER A 161 3.17 -3.81 0.57
C SER A 161 3.08 -2.76 1.68
N GLY A 162 1.90 -2.22 1.97
CA GLY A 162 1.70 -1.27 3.07
C GLY A 162 2.06 -1.86 4.44
N ILE A 163 1.74 -3.14 4.68
CA ILE A 163 2.17 -3.87 5.88
C ILE A 163 3.70 -4.03 5.91
N ALA A 164 4.29 -4.43 4.78
CA ALA A 164 5.74 -4.59 4.64
C ALA A 164 6.50 -3.28 4.90
N GLN A 165 5.91 -2.12 4.63
CA GLN A 165 6.57 -0.83 4.83
C GLN A 165 6.43 -0.29 6.27
N LYS A 166 5.21 -0.28 6.84
CA LYS A 166 4.89 0.57 8.01
C LYS A 166 4.46 -0.18 9.28
N LEU A 167 4.48 -1.51 9.29
CA LEU A 167 4.04 -2.25 10.47
C LEU A 167 5.09 -2.24 11.59
N LYS A 168 4.67 -1.91 12.81
CA LYS A 168 5.53 -1.90 14.02
C LYS A 168 6.03 -3.29 14.47
N PHE A 169 5.33 -4.35 14.09
CA PHE A 169 5.65 -5.72 14.51
C PHE A 169 6.61 -6.36 13.51
N LYS A 170 7.91 -6.39 13.86
CA LYS A 170 9.00 -6.84 12.98
C LYS A 170 8.79 -8.20 12.34
N GLY A 171 8.39 -9.20 13.14
CA GLY A 171 8.23 -10.58 12.64
C GLY A 171 7.20 -10.66 11.52
N LEU A 172 6.06 -9.96 11.67
CA LEU A 172 5.04 -9.91 10.63
C LEU A 172 5.46 -9.01 9.46
N LYS A 173 6.15 -7.89 9.74
CA LYS A 173 6.70 -6.99 8.71
C LYS A 173 7.66 -7.74 7.78
N ALA A 174 8.63 -8.47 8.33
CA ALA A 174 9.61 -9.25 7.56
C ALA A 174 8.93 -10.33 6.70
N GLN A 175 7.91 -11.00 7.22
CA GLN A 175 7.12 -11.96 6.42
C GLN A 175 6.36 -11.28 5.28
N ALA A 176 5.82 -10.08 5.50
CA ALA A 176 5.18 -9.31 4.43
C ALA A 176 6.21 -8.82 3.39
N GLU A 177 7.38 -8.35 3.82
CA GLU A 177 8.49 -7.97 2.93
C GLU A 177 8.91 -9.13 2.04
N GLN A 178 9.12 -10.32 2.62
CA GLN A 178 9.45 -11.53 1.86
C GLN A 178 8.34 -11.89 0.86
N CYS A 179 7.07 -11.80 1.26
CA CYS A 179 5.97 -12.09 0.34
C CYS A 179 5.94 -11.11 -0.85
N VAL A 180 6.21 -9.82 -0.63
CA VAL A 180 6.27 -8.83 -1.71
C VAL A 180 7.45 -9.10 -2.63
N GLU A 181 8.61 -9.46 -2.07
CA GLU A 181 9.82 -9.78 -2.83
C GLU A 181 9.62 -11.03 -3.70
N ASP A 182 9.01 -12.09 -3.14
CA ASP A 182 8.67 -13.29 -3.90
C ASP A 182 7.75 -12.97 -5.08
N ILE A 183 6.71 -12.15 -4.86
CA ILE A 183 5.75 -11.78 -5.93
C ILE A 183 6.45 -10.95 -7.01
N ALA A 184 7.35 -10.04 -6.63
CA ALA A 184 8.11 -9.24 -7.57
C ALA A 184 9.01 -10.14 -8.42
N LYS A 185 9.75 -11.06 -7.77
CA LYS A 185 10.60 -12.04 -8.42
C LYS A 185 9.83 -12.97 -9.36
N ASP A 186 8.67 -13.49 -8.94
CA ASP A 186 7.79 -14.33 -9.76
C ASP A 186 7.32 -13.60 -11.02
N LYS A 187 7.18 -12.26 -10.96
CA LYS A 187 6.82 -11.39 -12.08
C LYS A 187 8.02 -10.83 -12.85
N GLY A 188 9.25 -11.17 -12.48
CA GLY A 188 10.47 -10.63 -13.10
C GLY A 188 10.63 -9.12 -12.92
N MET A 189 10.09 -8.58 -11.82
CA MET A 189 10.11 -7.16 -11.48
C MET A 189 10.95 -6.93 -10.22
N THR A 190 11.49 -5.73 -10.07
CA THR A 190 11.93 -5.25 -8.76
C THR A 190 10.70 -4.99 -7.87
N ARG A 191 10.89 -5.01 -6.54
CA ARG A 191 9.84 -4.57 -5.60
C ARG A 191 9.30 -3.19 -5.95
N ALA A 192 10.20 -2.27 -6.29
CA ALA A 192 9.91 -0.93 -6.72
C ALA A 192 8.95 -0.89 -7.92
N GLU A 193 9.20 -1.68 -8.95
CA GLU A 193 8.38 -1.79 -10.16
C GLU A 193 7.04 -2.48 -9.92
N LEU A 194 7.01 -3.49 -9.04
CA LEU A 194 5.78 -4.14 -8.62
C LEU A 194 4.86 -3.12 -7.93
N GLU A 195 5.38 -2.38 -6.96
CA GLU A 195 4.60 -1.42 -6.19
C GLU A 195 4.01 -0.28 -7.06
N ASP A 196 4.65 0.06 -8.18
CA ASP A 196 4.13 1.04 -9.14
C ASP A 196 3.00 0.49 -10.02
N ARG A 197 2.94 -0.84 -10.19
CA ARG A 197 1.99 -1.52 -11.07
C ARG A 197 0.77 -2.10 -10.35
N ILE A 198 0.85 -2.29 -9.03
CA ILE A 198 -0.26 -2.81 -8.20
C ILE A 198 -1.16 -1.70 -7.63
N ILE A 199 -1.10 -0.49 -8.18
CA ILE A 199 -1.98 0.60 -7.73
C ILE A 199 -3.38 0.32 -8.27
N PRO A 200 -4.40 0.14 -7.41
CA PRO A 200 -5.71 -0.26 -7.87
C PRO A 200 -6.50 0.92 -8.43
N ASP A 201 -7.24 0.69 -9.51
CA ASP A 201 -8.20 1.63 -10.10
C ASP A 201 -9.48 1.82 -9.26
N CYS A 202 -9.68 0.98 -8.24
CA CYS A 202 -10.90 0.89 -7.42
C CYS A 202 -12.19 0.66 -8.23
N GLY A 203 -12.07 0.04 -9.41
CA GLY A 203 -13.13 -0.18 -10.38
C GLY A 203 -13.59 1.09 -11.09
N LEU A 204 -12.71 2.07 -11.25
CA LEU A 204 -12.87 3.17 -12.20
C LEU A 204 -12.37 2.73 -13.58
N SER A 205 -12.97 3.23 -14.65
CA SER A 205 -12.40 3.11 -16.00
C SER A 205 -11.15 4.00 -16.15
N GLU A 206 -10.42 3.85 -17.27
CA GLU A 206 -9.18 4.61 -17.54
C GLU A 206 -9.36 6.15 -17.51
N ASN A 207 -10.53 6.63 -17.92
CA ASN A 207 -10.92 8.03 -17.84
C ASN A 207 -11.42 8.47 -16.43
N GLY A 208 -11.31 7.61 -15.42
CA GLY A 208 -11.75 7.88 -14.05
C GLY A 208 -13.27 7.84 -13.85
N SER A 209 -14.03 7.30 -14.81
CA SER A 209 -15.49 7.25 -14.73
C SER A 209 -16.00 5.95 -14.11
N ARG A 210 -17.19 6.01 -13.52
CA ARG A 210 -18.00 4.84 -13.15
C ARG A 210 -19.45 5.27 -13.02
N GLU A 211 -20.36 4.33 -13.29
CA GLU A 211 -21.79 4.53 -13.07
C GLU A 211 -22.33 3.58 -12.00
N PHE A 212 -23.26 4.09 -11.19
CA PHE A 212 -23.99 3.34 -10.18
C PHE A 212 -25.48 3.34 -10.54
N SER A 213 -26.00 2.19 -10.93
CA SER A 213 -27.40 2.07 -11.38
C SER A 213 -28.34 1.66 -10.25
N PHE A 214 -29.48 2.33 -10.16
CA PHE A 214 -30.65 1.96 -9.36
C PHE A 214 -31.78 1.42 -10.27
N GLY A 215 -31.46 1.01 -11.50
CA GLY A 215 -32.44 0.62 -12.52
C GLY A 215 -32.98 1.83 -13.27
N SER A 216 -34.03 2.47 -12.73
CA SER A 216 -34.71 3.59 -13.41
C SER A 216 -33.92 4.91 -13.45
N ARG A 217 -32.88 5.02 -12.62
CA ARG A 217 -31.94 6.14 -12.58
C ARG A 217 -30.53 5.64 -12.27
N ALA A 218 -29.53 6.42 -12.66
CA ALA A 218 -28.13 6.11 -12.41
C ALA A 218 -27.38 7.37 -11.92
N PHE A 219 -26.21 7.15 -11.34
CA PHE A 219 -25.36 8.20 -10.78
C PHE A 219 -23.93 8.01 -11.27
N SER A 220 -23.34 9.08 -11.79
CA SER A 220 -21.96 9.06 -12.29
C SER A 220 -21.00 9.40 -11.16
N PHE A 221 -19.89 8.68 -11.08
CA PHE A 221 -18.78 8.98 -10.17
C PHE A 221 -18.13 10.32 -10.52
N VAL A 222 -17.71 11.06 -9.49
CA VAL A 222 -16.88 12.26 -9.60
C VAL A 222 -15.83 12.19 -8.50
N LEU A 223 -14.59 12.52 -8.81
CA LEU A 223 -13.53 12.68 -7.82
C LEU A 223 -13.24 14.15 -7.62
N GLY A 224 -13.46 14.66 -6.40
CA GLY A 224 -13.11 16.03 -6.06
C GLY A 224 -11.60 16.25 -6.10
N GLY A 225 -11.18 17.51 -6.22
CA GLY A 225 -9.78 17.91 -6.23
C GLY A 225 -9.01 17.52 -4.97
N ASP A 226 -9.65 17.13 -3.88
CA ASP A 226 -9.02 16.60 -2.65
C ASP A 226 -9.05 15.07 -2.57
N LEU A 227 -9.24 14.37 -3.69
CA LEU A 227 -9.42 12.92 -3.78
C LEU A 227 -10.64 12.42 -2.99
N LYS A 228 -11.64 13.26 -2.71
CA LYS A 228 -12.89 12.82 -2.10
C LYS A 228 -13.87 12.34 -3.17
N PRO A 229 -14.32 11.08 -3.10
CA PRO A 229 -15.35 10.60 -4.00
C PRO A 229 -16.68 11.31 -3.77
N ALA A 230 -17.33 11.68 -4.87
CA ALA A 230 -18.68 12.18 -4.95
C ALA A 230 -19.44 11.49 -6.09
N ILE A 231 -20.74 11.75 -6.18
CA ILE A 231 -21.60 11.31 -7.28
C ILE A 231 -22.33 12.50 -7.90
N LYS A 232 -22.59 12.43 -9.19
CA LYS A 232 -23.39 13.37 -9.96
C LYS A 232 -24.68 12.68 -10.39
N ASP A 233 -25.82 13.29 -10.07
CA ASP A 233 -27.11 12.80 -10.54
C ASP A 233 -27.39 13.22 -12.00
N SER A 234 -28.47 12.72 -12.59
CA SER A 234 -28.86 13.04 -13.97
C SER A 234 -29.19 14.52 -14.21
N ALA A 235 -29.49 15.28 -13.16
CA ALA A 235 -29.66 16.74 -13.23
C ALA A 235 -28.33 17.50 -13.10
N GLY A 236 -27.22 16.78 -12.99
CA GLY A 236 -25.88 17.32 -12.87
C GLY A 236 -25.49 17.75 -11.46
N LYS A 237 -26.33 17.50 -10.44
CA LYS A 237 -26.05 17.90 -9.07
C LYS A 237 -25.07 16.93 -8.40
N VAL A 238 -23.98 17.47 -7.88
CA VAL A 238 -22.94 16.72 -7.16
C VAL A 238 -23.34 16.52 -5.69
N ARG A 239 -23.15 15.31 -5.18
CA ARG A 239 -23.44 14.93 -3.79
C ARG A 239 -22.33 14.01 -3.25
N PRO A 240 -22.04 14.05 -1.95
CA PRO A 240 -20.98 13.22 -1.36
C PRO A 240 -21.36 11.73 -1.24
N ASN A 241 -22.63 11.37 -1.46
CA ASN A 241 -23.12 10.00 -1.31
C ASN A 241 -24.27 9.71 -2.25
N LEU A 242 -24.40 8.43 -2.62
CA LEU A 242 -25.62 7.89 -3.23
C LEU A 242 -26.82 8.13 -2.31
N PRO A 243 -27.99 8.47 -2.87
CA PRO A 243 -29.22 8.60 -2.10
C PRO A 243 -29.74 7.24 -1.63
N ASN A 244 -30.67 7.26 -0.69
CA ASN A 244 -31.42 6.05 -0.34
C ASN A 244 -32.28 5.59 -1.53
N PRO A 245 -32.44 4.27 -1.75
CA PRO A 245 -33.31 3.75 -2.79
C PRO A 245 -34.77 4.13 -2.51
N GLY A 246 -35.50 4.54 -3.54
CA GLY A 246 -36.93 4.83 -3.50
C GLY A 246 -37.77 3.66 -4.03
N ALA A 247 -39.10 3.78 -3.94
CA ALA A 247 -40.03 2.71 -4.31
C ALA A 247 -40.02 2.32 -5.81
N LYS A 248 -39.47 3.17 -6.70
CA LYS A 248 -39.35 2.93 -8.14
C LYS A 248 -37.95 2.45 -8.56
N ASP A 249 -37.03 2.35 -7.61
CA ASP A 249 -35.69 1.85 -7.87
C ASP A 249 -35.70 0.32 -7.82
N ASP A 250 -34.83 -0.31 -8.59
CA ASP A 250 -34.56 -1.73 -8.46
C ASP A 250 -33.80 -1.98 -7.15
N ALA A 251 -34.39 -2.75 -6.24
CA ALA A 251 -33.84 -2.96 -4.91
C ALA A 251 -32.50 -3.71 -4.91
N GLU A 252 -32.29 -4.62 -5.86
CA GLU A 252 -31.06 -5.41 -5.95
C GLU A 252 -29.92 -4.57 -6.53
N LEU A 253 -30.17 -3.87 -7.64
CA LEU A 253 -29.19 -2.96 -8.24
C LEU A 253 -28.82 -1.82 -7.28
N ALA A 254 -29.81 -1.23 -6.60
CA ALA A 254 -29.54 -0.16 -5.65
C ALA A 254 -28.74 -0.62 -4.43
N ALA A 255 -29.02 -1.83 -3.89
CA ALA A 255 -28.24 -2.41 -2.81
C ALA A 255 -26.80 -2.71 -3.24
N ALA A 256 -26.61 -3.29 -4.44
CA ALA A 256 -25.29 -3.54 -5.01
C ALA A 256 -24.50 -2.23 -5.19
N ALA A 257 -25.10 -1.23 -5.83
CA ALA A 257 -24.51 0.09 -6.03
C ALA A 257 -24.09 0.77 -4.70
N LEU A 258 -24.92 0.68 -3.66
CA LEU A 258 -24.59 1.22 -2.34
C LEU A 258 -23.39 0.51 -1.69
N ASN A 259 -23.30 -0.82 -1.83
CA ASN A 259 -22.18 -1.60 -1.30
C ASN A 259 -20.88 -1.31 -2.06
N GLU A 260 -20.94 -1.27 -3.39
CA GLU A 260 -19.81 -0.89 -4.24
C GLU A 260 -19.31 0.52 -3.94
N TRP A 261 -20.24 1.48 -3.80
CA TRP A 261 -19.90 2.86 -3.43
C TRP A 261 -19.17 2.95 -2.08
N LYS A 262 -19.67 2.22 -1.07
CA LYS A 262 -19.03 2.19 0.26
C LYS A 262 -17.63 1.58 0.19
N LEU A 263 -17.47 0.48 -0.54
CA LEU A 263 -16.18 -0.19 -0.72
C LEU A 263 -15.20 0.74 -1.44
N MET A 264 -15.61 1.29 -2.58
CA MET A 264 -14.82 2.21 -3.39
C MET A 264 -14.31 3.40 -2.56
N LYS A 265 -15.18 4.06 -1.79
CA LYS A 265 -14.75 5.18 -0.93
C LYS A 265 -13.65 4.79 0.04
N LYS A 266 -13.75 3.58 0.62
CA LYS A 266 -12.75 3.06 1.54
C LYS A 266 -11.43 2.78 0.81
N GLN A 267 -11.50 2.20 -0.39
CA GLN A 267 -10.33 1.88 -1.20
C GLN A 267 -9.61 3.16 -1.66
N ILE A 268 -10.31 4.12 -2.26
CA ILE A 268 -9.72 5.38 -2.75
C ILE A 268 -9.01 6.14 -1.63
N LYS A 269 -9.62 6.23 -0.44
CA LYS A 269 -8.99 6.88 0.72
C LYS A 269 -7.66 6.21 1.12
N GLU A 270 -7.64 4.88 1.12
CA GLU A 270 -6.45 4.11 1.49
C GLU A 270 -5.36 4.24 0.40
N VAL A 271 -5.74 4.18 -0.88
CA VAL A 271 -4.83 4.44 -2.02
C VAL A 271 -4.20 5.81 -1.90
N ALA A 272 -5.01 6.87 -1.73
CA ALA A 272 -4.52 8.24 -1.61
C ALA A 272 -3.50 8.38 -0.46
N THR A 273 -3.79 7.78 0.69
CA THR A 273 -2.92 7.83 1.87
C THR A 273 -1.58 7.12 1.64
N ILE A 274 -1.61 5.93 1.02
CA ILE A 274 -0.40 5.15 0.75
C ILE A 274 0.43 5.85 -0.33
N GLN A 275 -0.19 6.26 -1.43
CA GLN A 275 0.52 6.80 -2.59
C GLN A 275 1.06 8.21 -2.35
N ALA A 276 0.38 9.06 -1.57
CA ALA A 276 0.94 10.35 -1.13
C ALA A 276 2.27 10.17 -0.38
N ALA A 277 2.32 9.23 0.57
CA ALA A 277 3.54 8.95 1.31
C ALA A 277 4.64 8.34 0.43
N ARG A 278 4.28 7.50 -0.55
CA ARG A 278 5.25 6.92 -1.50
C ARG A 278 5.85 7.98 -2.43
N LEU A 279 5.03 8.92 -2.91
CA LEU A 279 5.48 10.06 -3.70
C LEU A 279 6.40 10.98 -2.89
N GLU A 280 6.07 11.27 -1.63
CA GLU A 280 6.97 12.03 -0.75
C GLU A 280 8.32 11.31 -0.59
N GLN A 281 8.31 9.99 -0.32
CA GLN A 281 9.55 9.20 -0.24
C GLN A 281 10.32 9.19 -1.56
N ALA A 282 9.63 9.16 -2.71
CA ALA A 282 10.28 9.24 -4.02
C ALA A 282 10.97 10.60 -4.23
N MET A 283 10.38 11.71 -3.77
CA MET A 283 11.03 13.02 -3.77
C MET A 283 12.29 13.02 -2.91
N VAL A 284 12.19 12.52 -1.68
CA VAL A 284 13.29 12.49 -0.68
C VAL A 284 14.45 11.60 -1.12
N THR A 285 14.15 10.44 -1.70
CA THR A 285 15.16 9.47 -2.17
C THR A 285 15.62 9.73 -3.60
N GLY A 286 15.05 10.75 -4.26
CA GLY A 286 15.38 11.16 -5.62
C GLY A 286 14.92 10.18 -6.71
N ARG A 287 14.01 9.25 -6.40
CA ARG A 287 13.54 8.24 -7.36
C ARG A 287 12.98 8.92 -8.61
N ARG A 288 13.30 8.33 -9.77
CA ARG A 288 12.84 8.75 -11.07
C ARG A 288 12.24 7.57 -11.84
N TRP A 289 11.38 7.88 -12.81
CA TRP A 289 10.73 6.95 -13.71
C TRP A 289 11.10 7.29 -15.16
N PRO A 290 11.20 6.28 -16.05
CA PRO A 290 11.15 6.55 -17.48
C PRO A 290 9.88 7.35 -17.82
N LEU A 291 9.97 8.30 -18.76
CA LEU A 291 8.81 9.09 -19.21
C LEU A 291 7.61 8.20 -19.57
N SER A 292 7.83 7.08 -20.26
CA SER A 292 6.76 6.14 -20.61
C SER A 292 6.09 5.48 -19.40
N ASP A 293 6.85 5.16 -18.35
CA ASP A 293 6.29 4.60 -17.12
C ASP A 293 5.54 5.68 -16.33
N PHE A 294 6.07 6.90 -16.28
CA PHE A 294 5.38 8.05 -15.68
C PHE A 294 4.03 8.33 -16.36
N GLU A 295 3.99 8.34 -17.69
CA GLU A 295 2.76 8.52 -18.46
C GLU A 295 1.75 7.41 -18.18
N ASN A 296 2.16 6.15 -18.26
CA ASN A 296 1.25 5.01 -18.15
C ASN A 296 0.78 4.74 -16.71
N LEU A 297 1.68 4.82 -15.74
CA LEU A 297 1.41 4.42 -14.35
C LEU A 297 0.92 5.57 -13.48
N ILE A 298 1.23 6.82 -13.84
CA ILE A 298 0.90 8.00 -13.03
C ILE A 298 -0.08 8.91 -13.75
N VAL A 299 0.26 9.44 -14.93
CA VAL A 299 -0.55 10.46 -15.62
C VAL A 299 -1.87 9.90 -16.14
N ARG A 300 -1.86 8.70 -16.73
CA ARG A 300 -3.05 8.07 -17.31
C ARG A 300 -3.86 7.26 -16.31
N HIS A 301 -3.27 6.93 -15.16
CA HIS A 301 -3.93 6.12 -14.15
C HIS A 301 -5.09 6.90 -13.49
N PRO A 302 -6.29 6.30 -13.33
CA PRO A 302 -7.52 7.00 -12.92
C PRO A 302 -7.44 7.69 -11.56
N LEU A 303 -6.64 7.16 -10.62
CA LEU A 303 -6.42 7.80 -9.30
C LEU A 303 -5.10 8.60 -9.20
N MET A 304 -3.98 8.06 -9.68
CA MET A 304 -2.66 8.71 -9.53
C MET A 304 -2.56 10.05 -10.25
N THR A 305 -3.30 10.25 -11.35
CA THR A 305 -3.32 11.51 -12.09
C THR A 305 -3.66 12.70 -11.19
N HIS A 306 -4.60 12.52 -10.26
CA HIS A 306 -5.02 13.55 -9.31
C HIS A 306 -3.97 13.87 -8.24
N LEU A 307 -3.10 12.91 -7.88
CA LEU A 307 -1.94 13.19 -7.04
C LEU A 307 -0.86 13.91 -7.83
N ALA A 308 -0.66 13.51 -9.10
CA ALA A 308 0.35 14.10 -9.96
C ALA A 308 0.07 15.56 -10.30
N GLN A 309 -1.20 15.91 -10.53
CA GLN A 309 -1.66 17.29 -10.76
C GLN A 309 -1.41 18.22 -9.56
N LYS A 310 -1.19 17.67 -8.37
CA LYS A 310 -0.96 18.42 -7.13
C LYS A 310 0.51 18.67 -6.80
N LEU A 311 1.41 18.24 -7.68
CA LEU A 311 2.83 18.16 -7.41
C LEU A 311 3.62 18.77 -8.57
N ILE A 312 4.79 19.29 -8.24
CA ILE A 312 5.75 19.79 -9.23
C ILE A 312 6.74 18.68 -9.58
N TRP A 313 6.84 18.41 -10.87
CA TRP A 313 7.68 17.38 -11.45
C TRP A 313 8.87 18.00 -12.18
N GLY A 314 9.90 17.20 -12.39
CA GLY A 314 11.11 17.58 -13.10
C GLY A 314 11.44 16.55 -14.16
N SER A 315 11.92 17.01 -15.30
CA SER A 315 12.51 16.14 -16.32
C SER A 315 14.03 16.18 -16.22
N PHE A 316 14.66 15.02 -16.34
CA PHE A 316 16.10 14.82 -16.14
C PHE A 316 16.67 14.07 -17.34
N ASP A 317 17.81 14.53 -17.85
CA ASP A 317 18.52 13.81 -18.91
C ASP A 317 19.22 12.55 -18.39
N ALA A 318 19.88 11.82 -19.29
CA ALA A 318 20.63 10.60 -18.95
C ALA A 318 21.77 10.82 -17.93
N ASN A 319 22.24 12.07 -17.75
CA ASN A 319 23.26 12.42 -16.76
C ASN A 319 22.65 12.83 -15.41
N GLY A 320 21.32 12.77 -15.26
CA GLY A 320 20.61 13.24 -14.07
C GLY A 320 20.53 14.76 -13.98
N SER A 321 20.84 15.50 -15.03
CA SER A 321 20.70 16.96 -15.05
C SER A 321 19.24 17.34 -15.32
N ARG A 322 18.64 18.08 -14.38
CA ARG A 322 17.29 18.65 -14.51
C ARG A 322 17.24 19.59 -15.72
N LYS A 323 16.32 19.33 -16.65
CA LYS A 323 16.12 20.13 -17.88
C LYS A 323 14.91 21.06 -17.79
N ALA A 324 13.84 20.60 -17.19
CA ALA A 324 12.64 21.40 -16.97
C ALA A 324 11.97 21.02 -15.66
N THR A 325 11.12 21.90 -15.17
CA THR A 325 10.14 21.63 -14.12
C THR A 325 8.75 21.87 -14.69
N PHE A 326 7.76 21.11 -14.25
CA PHE A 326 6.42 21.15 -14.81
C PHE A 326 5.36 20.67 -13.84
N ARG A 327 4.10 21.01 -14.10
CA ARG A 327 2.91 20.41 -13.51
C ARG A 327 2.20 19.54 -14.54
N VAL A 328 1.41 18.58 -14.07
CA VAL A 328 0.42 17.88 -14.91
C VAL A 328 -0.88 18.68 -14.88
N THR A 329 -1.45 19.00 -16.04
CA THR A 329 -2.71 19.76 -16.14
C THR A 329 -3.95 18.86 -15.97
N GLU A 330 -5.14 19.45 -15.97
CA GLU A 330 -6.41 18.70 -15.91
C GLU A 330 -6.61 17.84 -17.16
N GLU A 331 -6.14 18.31 -18.31
CA GLU A 331 -6.12 17.63 -19.61
C GLU A 331 -5.07 16.52 -19.69
N ARG A 332 -4.25 16.35 -18.64
CA ARG A 332 -3.15 15.39 -18.55
C ARG A 332 -1.96 15.72 -19.47
N ASP A 333 -1.82 16.99 -19.82
CA ASP A 333 -0.65 17.56 -20.51
C ASP A 333 0.33 18.16 -19.49
N TYR A 334 1.42 18.75 -19.97
CA TYR A 334 2.44 19.37 -19.13
C TYR A 334 2.50 20.88 -19.36
N ALA A 335 2.60 21.63 -18.26
CA ALA A 335 2.81 23.06 -18.29
C ALA A 335 4.00 23.44 -17.40
N ASP A 336 4.78 24.44 -17.79
CA ASP A 336 5.92 24.94 -17.03
C ASP A 336 5.55 25.98 -15.97
N ALA A 337 6.54 26.63 -15.37
CA ALA A 337 6.34 27.61 -14.30
C ALA A 337 5.72 28.94 -14.77
N SER A 338 5.62 29.16 -16.08
CA SER A 338 4.91 30.27 -16.72
C SER A 338 3.52 29.86 -17.23
N ASP A 339 3.08 28.64 -16.88
CA ASP A 339 1.85 28.01 -17.34
C ASP A 339 1.78 27.82 -18.86
N GLU A 340 2.95 27.76 -19.52
CA GLU A 340 3.06 27.49 -20.95
C GLU A 340 3.19 25.98 -21.20
N ALA A 341 2.62 25.51 -22.32
CA ALA A 341 2.67 24.11 -22.71
C ALA A 341 4.11 23.64 -22.88
N LEU A 342 4.43 22.48 -22.31
CA LEU A 342 5.77 21.91 -22.30
C LEU A 342 5.79 20.52 -22.95
N GLU A 343 6.69 20.32 -23.92
CA GLU A 343 7.01 18.99 -24.41
C GLU A 343 8.23 18.42 -23.68
N ILE A 344 8.12 17.16 -23.25
CA ILE A 344 9.24 16.46 -22.60
C ILE A 344 9.95 15.57 -23.63
N ALA A 345 11.25 15.75 -23.75
CA ALA A 345 12.07 14.97 -24.68
C ALA A 345 12.06 13.47 -24.33
N ALA A 346 12.03 12.62 -25.37
CA ALA A 346 12.12 11.17 -25.21
C ALA A 346 13.42 10.76 -24.52
N GLY A 347 13.34 9.72 -23.69
CA GLY A 347 14.48 9.20 -22.91
C GLY A 347 14.77 9.96 -21.62
N HIS A 348 14.09 11.10 -21.37
CA HIS A 348 14.16 11.76 -20.07
C HIS A 348 13.56 10.89 -18.97
N GLN A 349 14.12 11.03 -17.78
CA GLN A 349 13.57 10.49 -16.54
C GLN A 349 12.74 11.56 -15.84
N ILE A 350 11.63 11.17 -15.24
CA ILE A 350 10.70 12.05 -14.53
C ILE A 350 10.77 11.78 -13.05
N GLY A 351 10.71 12.82 -12.23
CA GLY A 351 10.42 12.62 -10.82
C GLY A 351 10.09 13.91 -10.10
N LEU A 352 9.82 13.76 -8.81
CA LEU A 352 9.41 14.89 -7.98
C LEU A 352 10.60 15.79 -7.67
N VAL A 353 10.37 17.08 -7.84
CA VAL A 353 11.36 18.13 -7.59
C VAL A 353 11.39 18.41 -6.09
N HIS A 354 12.57 18.32 -5.50
CA HIS A 354 12.83 18.78 -4.15
C HIS A 354 13.10 20.30 -4.15
N PRO A 355 12.72 21.07 -3.11
CA PRO A 355 12.92 22.53 -3.12
C PRO A 355 14.36 23.00 -3.31
N LEU A 356 15.34 22.21 -2.89
CA LEU A 356 16.77 22.49 -3.13
C LEU A 356 17.18 22.39 -4.61
N GLU A 357 16.36 21.76 -5.44
CA GLU A 357 16.58 21.72 -6.89
C GLU A 357 15.99 22.94 -7.59
N LEU A 358 15.27 23.81 -6.88
CA LEU A 358 14.64 25.03 -7.41
C LEU A 358 15.39 26.28 -6.98
N THR A 359 15.50 27.25 -7.87
CA THR A 359 15.90 28.61 -7.51
C THR A 359 14.78 29.32 -6.73
N ASP A 360 15.10 30.40 -6.02
CA ASP A 360 14.09 31.22 -5.34
C ASP A 360 13.01 31.75 -6.30
N ALA A 361 13.42 32.16 -7.50
CA ALA A 361 12.50 32.63 -8.54
C ALA A 361 11.56 31.51 -9.01
N GLU A 362 12.08 30.32 -9.31
CA GLU A 362 11.26 29.17 -9.69
C GLU A 362 10.29 28.76 -8.55
N ARG A 363 10.76 28.78 -7.29
CA ARG A 363 9.90 28.50 -6.13
C ARG A 363 8.75 29.51 -6.02
N ALA A 364 9.03 30.79 -6.25
CA ALA A 364 8.02 31.83 -6.22
C ALA A 364 7.01 31.65 -7.36
N SER A 365 7.47 31.45 -8.59
CA SER A 365 6.59 31.21 -9.76
C SER A 365 5.71 29.99 -9.57
N TRP A 366 6.26 28.86 -9.12
CA TRP A 366 5.45 27.69 -8.81
C TRP A 366 4.48 27.93 -7.65
N GLY A 367 4.86 28.70 -6.65
CA GLY A 367 3.98 29.09 -5.55
C GLY A 367 2.76 29.89 -6.03
N GLU A 368 2.96 30.80 -6.99
CA GLU A 368 1.89 31.58 -7.64
C GLU A 368 0.97 30.67 -8.45
N VAL A 369 1.53 29.84 -9.35
CA VAL A 369 0.73 28.89 -10.16
C VAL A 369 -0.09 27.96 -9.28
N LEU A 370 0.49 27.36 -8.23
CA LEU A 370 -0.28 26.47 -7.35
C LEU A 370 -1.36 27.23 -6.57
N SER A 371 -1.15 28.50 -6.24
CA SER A 371 -2.16 29.34 -5.59
C SER A 371 -3.31 29.68 -6.54
N ASP A 372 -3.02 30.05 -7.79
CA ASP A 372 -4.02 30.46 -8.78
C ASP A 372 -4.99 29.31 -9.12
N TYR A 373 -4.49 28.08 -9.14
CA TYR A 373 -5.29 26.87 -9.35
C TYR A 373 -5.82 26.26 -8.03
N GLU A 374 -5.66 26.94 -6.89
CA GLU A 374 -6.06 26.46 -5.56
C GLU A 374 -5.53 25.05 -5.22
N VAL A 375 -4.34 24.71 -5.71
CA VAL A 375 -3.73 23.39 -5.61
C VAL A 375 -3.09 23.20 -4.24
N VAL A 376 -3.67 22.29 -3.46
CA VAL A 376 -3.07 21.82 -2.21
C VAL A 376 -2.31 20.52 -2.45
N ALA A 377 -0.99 20.58 -2.27
CA ALA A 377 -0.09 19.45 -2.33
C ALA A 377 -0.39 18.41 -1.23
N PRO A 378 -0.25 17.10 -1.51
CA PRO A 378 -0.53 16.03 -0.54
C PRO A 378 0.52 15.92 0.59
N PHE A 379 1.65 16.61 0.47
CA PHE A 379 2.71 16.73 1.47
C PHE A 379 3.47 18.05 1.24
N ALA A 380 4.32 18.45 2.19
CA ALA A 380 5.15 19.64 2.05
C ALA A 380 6.18 19.43 0.92
N GLN A 381 5.89 19.99 -0.25
CA GLN A 381 6.82 20.07 -1.38
C GLN A 381 7.52 21.43 -1.39
N LEU A 382 6.98 22.48 -2.00
CA LEU A 382 7.65 23.78 -2.11
C LEU A 382 7.98 24.41 -0.75
N GLY A 383 7.06 24.28 0.23
CA GLY A 383 7.24 24.76 1.60
C GLY A 383 8.01 23.79 2.52
N ARG A 384 8.65 22.76 1.98
CA ARG A 384 9.46 21.84 2.78
C ARG A 384 10.67 22.57 3.35
N GLU A 385 10.91 22.41 4.64
CA GLU A 385 12.11 22.94 5.27
C GLU A 385 13.36 22.31 4.66
N THR A 386 14.35 23.14 4.35
CA THR A 386 15.63 22.70 3.80
C THR A 386 16.77 23.05 4.73
N TYR A 387 17.74 22.15 4.83
CA TYR A 387 18.89 22.30 5.71
C TYR A 387 20.19 22.17 4.92
N GLN A 388 21.21 22.89 5.36
CA GLN A 388 22.53 22.85 4.74
C GLN A 388 23.61 22.49 5.78
N LEU A 389 24.78 22.10 5.28
CA LEU A 389 25.97 21.99 6.11
C LEU A 389 26.41 23.37 6.57
N GLU A 390 26.89 23.45 7.80
CA GLU A 390 27.67 24.60 8.25
C GLU A 390 29.04 24.56 7.57
N LYS A 391 29.65 25.71 7.31
CA LYS A 391 30.96 25.80 6.61
C LYS A 391 32.06 24.95 7.25
N ALA A 392 32.03 24.78 8.57
CA ALA A 392 32.99 23.96 9.30
C ALA A 392 32.80 22.45 9.08
N GLU A 393 31.60 22.01 8.69
CA GLU A 393 31.22 20.60 8.53
C GLU A 393 31.61 20.05 7.14
N GLU A 394 31.75 20.88 6.12
CA GLU A 394 31.98 20.44 4.72
C GLU A 394 33.19 19.49 4.55
N LYS A 395 34.25 19.72 5.34
CA LYS A 395 35.49 18.92 5.29
C LYS A 395 35.49 17.74 6.26
N ALA A 396 34.48 17.64 7.13
CA ALA A 396 34.30 16.52 8.03
C ALA A 396 33.79 15.29 7.28
N ASP A 397 33.93 14.13 7.92
CA ASP A 397 33.36 12.84 7.54
C ASP A 397 32.15 12.45 8.42
N GLU A 398 31.86 13.24 9.45
CA GLU A 398 30.74 13.05 10.37
C GLU A 398 30.02 14.37 10.68
N LEU A 399 28.70 14.28 10.86
CA LEU A 399 27.86 15.39 11.28
C LEU A 399 27.71 15.42 12.81
N VAL A 400 28.65 16.09 13.49
CA VAL A 400 28.80 16.00 14.95
C VAL A 400 27.81 16.85 15.76
N ARG A 401 27.06 17.76 15.14
CA ARG A 401 26.15 18.68 15.87
C ARG A 401 24.95 18.00 16.56
N PHE A 402 24.69 16.74 16.22
CA PHE A 402 23.68 15.90 16.86
C PHE A 402 24.27 14.91 17.86
N ASN A 403 25.60 14.84 17.97
CA ASN A 403 26.26 13.99 18.95
C ASN A 403 25.86 14.44 20.36
N LYS A 404 25.81 13.49 21.29
CA LYS A 404 25.37 13.69 22.69
C LYS A 404 23.87 13.97 22.86
N LEU A 405 23.07 13.95 21.80
CA LEU A 405 21.61 13.91 21.96
C LEU A 405 21.23 12.63 22.71
N LYS A 406 20.59 12.82 23.87
CA LYS A 406 20.20 11.74 24.78
C LYS A 406 18.68 11.60 24.81
N LEU A 407 18.18 10.41 24.54
CA LEU A 407 16.75 10.11 24.53
C LEU A 407 16.47 8.74 25.14
N ALA A 408 15.27 8.54 25.68
CA ALA A 408 14.79 7.21 26.02
C ALA A 408 14.84 6.29 24.79
N ALA A 409 15.31 5.06 24.98
CA ALA A 409 15.53 4.09 23.90
C ALA A 409 14.29 3.89 23.01
N PRO A 410 13.06 3.72 23.55
CA PRO A 410 11.87 3.60 22.72
C PRO A 410 11.59 4.86 21.88
N THR A 411 11.89 6.05 22.41
CA THR A 411 11.64 7.30 21.70
C THR A 411 12.55 7.45 20.50
N LEU A 412 13.85 7.19 20.66
CA LEU A 412 14.81 7.28 19.56
C LEU A 412 14.52 6.24 18.48
N VAL A 413 14.46 4.97 18.87
CA VAL A 413 14.30 3.83 17.95
C VAL A 413 13.00 3.96 17.14
N HIS A 414 11.85 4.13 17.79
CA HIS A 414 10.58 4.19 17.06
C HIS A 414 10.44 5.47 16.21
N THR A 415 11.13 6.56 16.57
CA THR A 415 11.11 7.78 15.75
C THR A 415 11.93 7.59 14.48
N LEU A 416 13.15 7.04 14.58
CA LEU A 416 13.98 6.68 13.43
C LEU A 416 13.23 5.75 12.47
N GLU A 417 12.62 4.68 12.99
CA GLU A 417 11.87 3.73 12.17
C GLU A 417 10.65 4.35 11.49
N LYS A 418 9.94 5.26 12.18
CA LYS A 418 8.83 6.02 11.58
C LYS A 418 9.31 6.92 10.43
N LEU A 419 10.54 7.43 10.50
CA LEU A 419 11.19 8.26 9.48
C LEU A 419 11.86 7.43 8.37
N GLY A 420 11.69 6.10 8.37
CA GLY A 420 12.20 5.21 7.32
C GLY A 420 13.63 4.73 7.53
N TRP A 421 14.20 4.91 8.72
CA TRP A 421 15.50 4.34 9.07
C TRP A 421 15.34 2.87 9.50
N ILE A 422 16.31 2.04 9.14
CA ILE A 422 16.32 0.61 9.38
C ILE A 422 17.39 0.30 10.42
N ARG A 423 17.02 -0.35 11.53
CA ARG A 423 17.96 -0.75 12.58
C ARG A 423 18.98 -1.79 12.09
N GLY A 424 20.16 -1.78 12.69
CA GLY A 424 21.23 -2.74 12.45
C GLY A 424 20.87 -4.20 12.74
N GLN A 425 21.78 -5.10 12.35
CA GLN A 425 21.65 -6.53 12.63
C GLN A 425 21.91 -6.83 14.11
N ALA A 426 21.38 -7.97 14.57
CA ALA A 426 21.62 -8.44 15.93
C ALA A 426 23.12 -8.74 16.13
N MET A 427 23.67 -8.19 17.20
CA MET A 427 25.03 -8.40 17.71
C MET A 427 25.02 -9.44 18.86
N ASP A 428 26.12 -9.56 19.59
CA ASP A 428 26.22 -10.33 20.83
C ASP A 428 25.09 -9.93 21.79
N ALA A 429 24.58 -10.91 22.55
CA ALA A 429 23.41 -10.75 23.41
C ALA A 429 22.13 -10.27 22.69
N GLY A 430 22.10 -10.28 21.35
CA GLY A 430 20.94 -9.87 20.56
C GLY A 430 20.66 -8.38 20.59
N CYS A 431 21.67 -7.54 20.84
CA CYS A 431 21.54 -6.08 20.82
C CYS A 431 21.84 -5.47 19.43
N PHE A 432 21.57 -4.18 19.26
CA PHE A 432 21.94 -3.40 18.07
C PHE A 432 22.19 -1.94 18.48
N ASP A 433 23.07 -1.24 17.77
CA ASP A 433 23.59 0.09 18.11
C ASP A 433 23.46 1.12 16.98
N GLU A 434 22.94 0.70 15.82
CA GLU A 434 22.81 1.57 14.66
C GLU A 434 21.40 1.58 14.04
N HIS A 435 21.12 2.65 13.30
CA HIS A 435 20.14 2.66 12.22
C HIS A 435 20.75 3.26 10.95
N SER A 436 20.28 2.81 9.80
CA SER A 436 20.71 3.31 8.50
C SER A 436 19.54 3.64 7.57
N LYS A 437 19.75 4.57 6.64
CA LYS A 437 18.76 4.96 5.64
C LYS A 437 19.45 5.12 4.29
N GLN A 438 18.92 4.43 3.28
CA GLN A 438 19.49 4.38 1.93
C GLN A 438 18.86 5.45 1.02
N PHE A 439 19.68 6.06 0.18
CA PHE A 439 19.29 7.07 -0.82
C PHE A 439 19.78 6.61 -2.21
N PRO A 440 19.02 5.74 -2.91
CA PRO A 440 19.46 5.07 -4.13
C PRO A 440 19.97 6.01 -5.22
N SER A 441 19.27 7.12 -5.45
CA SER A 441 19.60 8.06 -6.53
C SER A 441 20.90 8.82 -6.29
N ALA A 442 21.28 9.02 -5.02
CA ALA A 442 22.56 9.59 -4.65
C ALA A 442 23.67 8.53 -4.51
N ASN A 443 23.32 7.24 -4.58
CA ASN A 443 24.17 6.11 -4.24
C ASN A 443 24.85 6.27 -2.87
N VAL A 444 24.06 6.65 -1.84
CA VAL A 444 24.54 6.92 -0.48
C VAL A 444 23.66 6.23 0.57
N THR A 445 24.28 5.76 1.65
CA THR A 445 23.59 5.35 2.88
C THR A 445 24.00 6.27 4.03
N ALA A 446 23.03 6.84 4.74
CA ALA A 446 23.26 7.53 6.01
C ALA A 446 23.21 6.52 7.16
N VAL A 447 24.08 6.68 8.16
CA VAL A 447 24.17 5.77 9.32
C VAL A 447 24.27 6.58 10.60
N VAL A 448 23.38 6.28 11.55
CA VAL A 448 23.39 6.83 12.91
C VAL A 448 23.79 5.72 13.88
N HIS A 449 24.79 6.01 14.71
CA HIS A 449 25.18 5.19 15.85
C HIS A 449 24.79 5.86 17.16
N TYR A 450 24.52 5.04 18.17
CA TYR A 450 24.28 5.50 19.52
C TYR A 450 24.88 4.53 20.54
N ASP A 451 25.28 5.08 21.69
CA ASP A 451 25.70 4.32 22.86
C ASP A 451 24.50 3.96 23.74
N GLY A 452 24.59 2.82 24.43
CA GLY A 452 23.53 2.22 25.25
C GLY A 452 23.15 0.80 24.79
N THR A 453 22.34 0.11 25.58
CA THR A 453 21.95 -1.29 25.33
C THR A 453 20.53 -1.38 24.81
N VAL A 454 20.35 -1.69 23.53
CA VAL A 454 19.03 -1.95 22.94
C VAL A 454 18.90 -3.38 22.46
N GLY A 455 18.01 -4.14 23.09
CA GLY A 455 17.70 -5.51 22.67
C GLY A 455 16.83 -5.56 21.42
N MET A 456 17.05 -6.56 20.57
CA MET A 456 16.20 -6.81 19.40
C MET A 456 14.75 -7.18 19.75
N GLY A 457 14.58 -7.90 20.86
CA GLY A 457 13.29 -8.42 21.34
C GLY A 457 12.60 -7.54 22.39
N TRP A 458 13.35 -6.74 23.15
CA TRP A 458 12.82 -5.84 24.17
C TRP A 458 13.65 -4.55 24.19
N ILE A 459 12.95 -3.42 24.17
CA ILE A 459 13.56 -2.09 24.32
C ILE A 459 13.17 -1.62 25.73
N ASP A 460 14.15 -1.55 26.63
CA ASP A 460 13.94 -1.07 27.98
C ASP A 460 13.47 0.40 27.95
N PRO A 461 12.30 0.73 28.53
CA PRO A 461 11.80 2.10 28.54
C PRO A 461 12.66 3.08 29.35
N ASP A 462 13.43 2.59 30.31
CA ASP A 462 14.28 3.41 31.18
C ASP A 462 15.71 3.56 30.65
N GLU A 463 16.09 2.77 29.64
CA GLU A 463 17.39 2.91 28.97
C GLU A 463 17.47 4.23 28.20
N LEU A 464 18.61 4.90 28.33
CA LEU A 464 18.89 6.15 27.62
C LEU A 464 19.96 5.91 26.56
N LEU A 465 19.63 6.22 25.31
CA LEU A 465 20.56 6.17 24.20
C LEU A 465 21.15 7.53 23.92
N THR A 466 22.44 7.55 23.62
CA THR A 466 23.17 8.77 23.28
C THR A 466 23.68 8.67 21.87
N LEU A 467 23.25 9.56 20.97
CA LEU A 467 23.82 9.61 19.61
C LEU A 467 25.32 9.88 19.67
N THR A 468 26.10 9.00 19.05
CA THR A 468 27.57 9.06 19.07
C THR A 468 28.16 9.42 17.72
N SER A 469 27.52 9.00 16.62
CA SER A 469 28.02 9.26 15.28
C SER A 469 26.89 9.35 14.26
N LEU A 470 27.04 10.25 13.30
CA LEU A 470 26.23 10.32 12.09
C LEU A 470 27.15 10.52 10.89
N TYR A 471 27.16 9.56 9.98
CA TYR A 471 28.01 9.59 8.78
C TYR A 471 27.28 9.05 7.55
N PHE A 472 27.95 9.17 6.42
CA PHE A 472 27.45 8.70 5.13
C PHE A 472 28.47 7.76 4.49
N CYS A 473 27.99 6.72 3.83
CA CYS A 473 28.78 5.79 3.02
C CYS A 473 28.32 5.86 1.57
N ALA A 474 29.23 5.62 0.63
CA ALA A 474 28.85 5.34 -0.76
C ALA A 474 28.24 3.93 -0.86
N GLY A 475 27.31 3.75 -1.79
CA GLY A 475 26.64 2.48 -2.01
C GLY A 475 25.38 2.28 -1.17
N MET A 476 24.58 1.28 -1.56
CA MET A 476 23.43 0.80 -0.79
C MET A 476 23.91 -0.19 0.27
N ARG A 477 24.53 0.33 1.32
CA ARG A 477 24.96 -0.49 2.46
C ARG A 477 23.74 -1.08 3.17
N GLU A 478 23.71 -2.41 3.29
CA GLU A 478 22.75 -3.12 4.15
C GLU A 478 23.00 -2.79 5.64
N PRO A 479 21.96 -2.79 6.50
CA PRO A 479 22.14 -2.66 7.94
C PRO A 479 23.13 -3.73 8.45
N SER A 480 24.07 -3.34 9.30
CA SER A 480 25.10 -4.26 9.82
C SER A 480 25.06 -4.35 11.35
N GLY A 481 25.80 -5.31 11.90
CA GLY A 481 26.20 -5.31 13.31
C GLY A 481 27.65 -4.83 13.43
N TYR A 482 27.99 -4.21 14.57
CA TYR A 482 29.35 -3.80 14.97
C TYR A 482 30.07 -2.80 14.04
N GLY A 483 29.36 -2.17 13.09
CA GLY A 483 30.00 -1.33 12.07
C GLY A 483 30.96 -2.10 11.13
N TRP A 484 30.85 -3.43 11.05
CA TRP A 484 31.62 -4.24 10.09
C TRP A 484 31.11 -3.85 8.69
N ASN A 485 32.03 -3.46 7.79
CA ASN A 485 31.80 -2.69 6.56
C ASN A 485 31.58 -1.18 6.72
N SER A 486 32.26 -0.51 7.65
CA SER A 486 32.52 0.94 7.58
C SER A 486 33.47 1.32 6.43
N GLU A 487 33.29 0.71 5.25
CA GLU A 487 34.08 0.99 4.06
C GLU A 487 33.84 2.45 3.64
N LYS A 488 34.82 3.30 4.02
CA LYS A 488 35.04 4.69 3.60
C LYS A 488 33.83 5.62 3.80
N LYS A 489 33.76 6.22 4.99
CA LYS A 489 32.94 7.42 5.24
C LYS A 489 33.18 8.46 4.14
N LEU A 490 32.10 9.00 3.59
CA LEU A 490 32.15 10.10 2.66
C LEU A 490 32.46 11.39 3.41
N LYS A 491 33.25 12.26 2.78
CA LYS A 491 33.28 13.66 3.19
C LYS A 491 31.89 14.25 3.02
N LEU A 492 31.43 15.04 4.00
CA LEU A 492 30.08 15.60 3.97
C LEU A 492 29.83 16.46 2.71
N SER A 493 30.85 17.19 2.24
CA SER A 493 30.84 17.92 0.95
C SER A 493 30.68 17.05 -0.30
N LYS A 494 30.83 15.71 -0.20
CA LYS A 494 30.62 14.76 -1.29
C LYS A 494 29.24 14.10 -1.25
N VAL A 495 28.46 14.36 -0.21
CA VAL A 495 27.09 13.85 -0.08
C VAL A 495 26.14 14.81 -0.80
N HIS A 496 25.16 14.26 -1.51
CA HIS A 496 24.19 15.07 -2.25
C HIS A 496 23.44 16.03 -1.29
N PRO A 497 23.25 17.32 -1.63
CA PRO A 497 22.63 18.29 -0.72
C PRO A 497 21.22 17.92 -0.23
N ILE A 498 20.41 17.28 -1.08
CA ILE A 498 19.09 16.74 -0.67
C ILE A 498 19.26 15.70 0.45
N VAL A 499 20.18 14.75 0.31
CA VAL A 499 20.42 13.70 1.31
C VAL A 499 20.85 14.33 2.65
N ILE A 500 21.74 15.32 2.60
CA ILE A 500 22.13 16.09 3.78
C ILE A 500 20.90 16.75 4.43
N SER A 501 20.12 17.50 3.65
CA SER A 501 18.95 18.22 4.13
C SER A 501 17.93 17.30 4.80
N GLU A 502 17.63 16.19 4.16
CA GLU A 502 16.63 15.21 4.62
C GLU A 502 17.06 14.47 5.87
N VAL A 503 18.34 14.10 5.96
CA VAL A 503 18.90 13.52 7.18
C VAL A 503 18.88 14.54 8.32
N ILE A 504 19.26 15.79 8.08
CA ILE A 504 19.20 16.83 9.10
C ILE A 504 17.75 17.06 9.57
N ALA A 505 16.79 17.09 8.65
CA ALA A 505 15.37 17.23 8.98
C ALA A 505 14.91 16.08 9.91
N ASP A 506 15.27 14.83 9.58
CA ASP A 506 14.98 13.67 10.43
C ASP A 506 15.61 13.82 11.84
N LEU A 507 16.86 14.28 11.92
CA LEU A 507 17.57 14.51 13.18
C LEU A 507 16.98 15.70 13.97
N MET A 508 16.42 16.72 13.32
CA MET A 508 15.70 17.80 13.99
C MET A 508 14.41 17.31 14.65
N VAL A 509 13.68 16.40 14.00
CA VAL A 509 12.51 15.73 14.60
C VAL A 509 12.92 14.87 15.81
N ILE A 510 14.09 14.24 15.76
CA ILE A 510 14.63 13.50 16.91
C ILE A 510 14.99 14.47 18.04
N LYS A 511 15.72 15.55 17.72
CA LYS A 511 16.11 16.58 18.68
C LYS A 511 14.90 17.20 19.38
N SER A 512 13.79 17.45 18.67
CA SER A 512 12.57 18.00 19.27
C SER A 512 11.88 17.06 20.27
N LYS A 513 12.27 15.78 20.30
CA LYS A 513 11.78 14.78 21.27
C LYS A 513 12.73 14.52 22.43
N ALA A 514 13.96 15.05 22.36
CA ALA A 514 14.87 15.04 23.51
C ALA A 514 14.31 16.02 24.55
N LYS A 515 14.07 15.51 25.78
CA LYS A 515 13.57 16.32 26.90
C LYS A 515 14.72 16.83 27.75
#